data_AF-A0AAV8WTA7-F1
#
_entry.id   AF-A0AAV8WTA7-F1
#
_cell.length_a   1.000
_cell.length_b   1.000
_cell.length_c   1.000
_cell.angle_alpha   90.00
_cell.angle_beta   90.00
_cell.angle_gamma   90.00
#
_symmetry.space_group_name_H-M   'P 1'
#
loop_
_entity.id
_entity.type
_entity.pdbx_description
1 polymer ?
#
loop_
_entity_poly.entity_id
_entity_poly.type
_entity_poly.pdbx_seq_one_letter_code
_entity_poly.pdbx_strand_id
1 'polypeptide(L)'
;MSIVLVDALAQKQKSELVESSRAYYYLRFYAKQLNDCCEGKNFLHIEVLGNTRELLKNVTVVMNQCKIILNSCPLEDNFISDVFEVSVLESEIKDRIEYKNDAVWSRAMNLISDVLTAANKLNSVLQKCQGNVPSVEYDLACPEFVPISDLRNVETDLIGIYKNIDNLKQIFGNVDLSNSLTWLMKEIGIIGQQFEKQYLEEVTYNLDEFKKEIEKFAEKNLIIMQNLYKKIRNYNN
;
A
#
# COMPACT_ATOMS: atom_id res chain seq x y z
N MET A 1 5.88 -24.03 -51.03
CA MET A 1 5.13 -22.77 -50.88
C MET A 1 3.97 -22.89 -49.88
N SER A 2 3.36 -24.06 -49.71
CA SER A 2 2.23 -24.27 -48.78
C SER A 2 2.57 -24.28 -47.28
N ILE A 3 3.78 -24.70 -46.87
CA ILE A 3 4.17 -24.78 -45.44
C ILE A 3 4.28 -23.38 -44.80
N VAL A 4 4.85 -22.41 -45.53
CA VAL A 4 5.03 -21.02 -45.05
C VAL A 4 3.70 -20.30 -44.82
N LEU A 5 2.68 -20.61 -45.63
CA LEU A 5 1.32 -20.08 -45.47
C LEU A 5 0.60 -20.64 -44.24
N VAL A 6 0.86 -21.91 -43.89
CA VAL A 6 0.30 -22.57 -42.70
C VAL A 6 0.92 -22.00 -41.43
N ASP A 7 2.25 -21.79 -41.42
CA ASP A 7 2.95 -21.19 -40.26
C ASP A 7 2.49 -19.74 -40.00
N ALA A 8 2.36 -18.93 -41.05
CA ALA A 8 1.86 -17.56 -40.93
C ALA A 8 0.41 -17.50 -40.41
N LEU A 9 -0.46 -18.41 -40.85
CA LEU A 9 -1.84 -18.51 -40.37
C LEU A 9 -1.89 -18.94 -38.90
N ALA A 10 -1.06 -19.92 -38.52
CA ALA A 10 -0.96 -20.41 -37.15
C ALA A 10 -0.43 -19.34 -36.19
N GLN A 11 0.57 -18.56 -36.60
CA GLN A 11 1.08 -17.43 -35.81
C GLN A 11 0.05 -16.32 -35.67
N LYS A 12 -0.71 -16.00 -36.72
CA LYS A 12 -1.81 -15.03 -36.64
C LYS A 12 -2.88 -15.48 -35.65
N GLN A 13 -3.32 -16.75 -35.74
CA GLN A 13 -4.30 -17.32 -34.81
C GLN A 13 -3.81 -17.37 -33.36
N LYS A 14 -2.52 -17.67 -33.16
CA LYS A 14 -1.89 -17.61 -31.84
C LYS A 14 -1.92 -16.18 -31.28
N SER A 15 -1.63 -15.17 -32.10
CA SER A 15 -1.69 -13.76 -31.69
C SER A 15 -3.12 -13.37 -31.29
N GLU A 16 -4.11 -13.69 -32.14
CA GLU A 16 -5.53 -13.41 -31.87
C GLU A 16 -6.02 -14.10 -30.59
N LEU A 17 -5.58 -15.33 -30.34
CA LEU A 17 -5.89 -16.06 -29.11
C LEU A 17 -5.27 -15.36 -27.88
N VAL A 18 -4.01 -14.93 -27.96
CA VAL A 18 -3.32 -14.23 -26.87
C VAL A 18 -4.01 -12.90 -26.57
N GLU A 19 -4.35 -12.12 -27.60
CA GLU A 19 -5.05 -10.84 -27.46
C GLU A 19 -6.45 -11.01 -26.86
N SER A 20 -7.23 -11.96 -27.37
CA SER A 20 -8.58 -12.26 -26.84
C SER A 20 -8.52 -12.74 -25.39
N SER A 21 -7.53 -13.58 -25.05
CA SER A 21 -7.32 -14.05 -23.68
C SER A 21 -6.97 -12.90 -22.75
N ARG A 22 -6.05 -12.02 -23.16
CA ARG A 22 -5.67 -10.82 -22.40
C ARG A 22 -6.87 -9.92 -22.18
N ALA A 23 -7.62 -9.58 -23.22
CA ALA A 23 -8.81 -8.75 -23.13
C ALA A 23 -9.83 -9.31 -22.13
N TYR A 24 -10.07 -10.62 -22.15
CA TYR A 24 -10.94 -11.30 -21.20
C TYR A 24 -10.44 -11.15 -19.73
N TYR A 25 -9.16 -11.34 -19.47
CA TYR A 25 -8.60 -11.18 -18.11
C TYR A 25 -8.72 -9.73 -17.62
N TYR A 26 -8.45 -8.74 -18.48
CA TYR A 26 -8.63 -7.33 -18.14
C TYR A 26 -10.08 -7.01 -17.78
N LEU A 27 -11.03 -7.47 -18.60
CA LEU A 27 -12.46 -7.22 -18.34
C LEU A 27 -12.95 -7.88 -17.07
N ARG A 28 -12.55 -9.13 -16.80
CA ARG A 28 -12.89 -9.81 -15.55
C ARG A 28 -12.35 -9.04 -14.34
N PHE A 29 -11.17 -8.46 -14.49
CA PHE A 29 -10.57 -7.63 -13.47
C PHE A 29 -11.34 -6.30 -13.26
N TYR A 30 -11.74 -5.59 -14.32
CA TYR A 30 -12.63 -4.41 -14.20
C TYR A 30 -14.00 -4.75 -13.64
N ALA A 31 -14.59 -5.87 -14.03
CA ALA A 31 -15.86 -6.34 -13.50
C ALA A 31 -15.80 -6.47 -11.97
N LYS A 32 -14.70 -7.08 -11.48
CA LYS A 32 -14.44 -7.19 -10.05
C LYS A 32 -14.29 -5.81 -9.41
N GLN A 33 -13.46 -4.92 -9.99
CA GLN A 33 -13.27 -3.57 -9.44
C GLN A 33 -14.55 -2.78 -9.36
N LEU A 34 -15.35 -2.79 -10.43
CA LEU A 34 -16.62 -2.09 -10.46
C LEU A 34 -17.59 -2.68 -9.46
N ASN A 35 -17.61 -4.00 -9.28
CA ASN A 35 -18.37 -4.62 -8.20
C ASN A 35 -17.89 -4.15 -6.81
N ASP A 36 -16.57 -4.10 -6.58
CA ASP A 36 -15.98 -3.65 -5.31
C ASP A 36 -16.27 -2.15 -5.07
N CYS A 37 -16.22 -1.31 -6.11
CA CYS A 37 -16.61 0.10 -6.03
C CYS A 37 -18.09 0.21 -5.69
N CYS A 38 -18.94 -0.53 -6.38
CA CYS A 38 -20.37 -0.55 -6.19
C CYS A 38 -20.82 -1.03 -4.81
N GLU A 39 -20.12 -1.99 -4.22
CA GLU A 39 -20.37 -2.48 -2.85
C GLU A 39 -19.67 -1.62 -1.78
N GLY A 40 -18.73 -0.77 -2.20
CA GLY A 40 -17.99 0.14 -1.34
C GLY A 40 -18.89 1.16 -0.67
N LYS A 41 -18.69 1.34 0.63
CA LYS A 41 -19.38 2.39 1.42
C LYS A 41 -18.54 3.65 1.59
N ASN A 42 -17.23 3.50 1.50
CA ASN A 42 -16.29 4.61 1.60
C ASN A 42 -15.31 4.51 0.44
N PHE A 43 -14.86 5.66 -0.03
CA PHE A 43 -13.92 5.77 -1.13
C PHE A 43 -12.77 6.67 -0.72
N LEU A 44 -11.59 6.37 -1.26
CA LEU A 44 -10.39 7.17 -1.06
C LEU A 44 -9.82 7.55 -2.42
N HIS A 45 -9.48 8.83 -2.60
CA HIS A 45 -8.77 9.27 -3.80
C HIS A 45 -7.44 8.54 -3.94
N ILE A 46 -7.09 8.12 -5.15
CA ILE A 46 -5.90 7.30 -5.43
C ILE A 46 -4.60 8.00 -5.02
N GLU A 47 -4.53 9.32 -5.16
CA GLU A 47 -3.38 10.11 -4.70
C GLU A 47 -3.24 10.07 -3.18
N VAL A 48 -4.34 10.16 -2.42
CA VAL A 48 -4.29 10.09 -0.96
C VAL A 48 -3.89 8.70 -0.50
N LEU A 49 -4.35 7.65 -1.19
CA LEU A 49 -3.85 6.30 -0.98
C LEU A 49 -2.34 6.20 -1.22
N GLY A 50 -1.86 6.77 -2.34
CA GLY A 50 -0.45 6.82 -2.71
C GLY A 50 0.41 7.52 -1.65
N ASN A 51 0.03 8.75 -1.30
CA ASN A 51 0.68 9.57 -0.28
C ASN A 51 0.72 8.86 1.08
N THR A 52 -0.40 8.23 1.48
CA THR A 52 -0.46 7.49 2.75
C THR A 52 0.52 6.33 2.77
N ARG A 53 0.63 5.57 1.67
CA ARG A 53 1.59 4.46 1.60
C ARG A 53 3.03 4.93 1.58
N GLU A 54 3.32 6.04 0.93
CA GLU A 54 4.65 6.66 0.97
C GLU A 54 5.02 7.10 2.39
N LEU A 55 4.09 7.77 3.08
CA LEU A 55 4.26 8.12 4.49
C LEU A 55 4.56 6.88 5.36
N LEU A 56 3.81 5.78 5.20
CA LEU A 56 4.03 4.56 5.98
C LEU A 56 5.39 3.90 5.72
N LYS A 57 5.92 4.02 4.50
CA LYS A 57 7.31 3.62 4.19
C LYS A 57 8.29 4.50 4.95
N ASN A 58 8.10 5.81 4.93
CA ASN A 58 8.95 6.76 5.63
C ASN A 58 8.92 6.54 7.15
N VAL A 59 7.73 6.31 7.73
CA VAL A 59 7.56 5.91 9.13
C VAL A 59 8.39 4.67 9.43
N THR A 60 8.27 3.62 8.60
CA THR A 60 9.05 2.38 8.79
C THR A 60 10.56 2.63 8.76
N VAL A 61 11.04 3.44 7.81
CA VAL A 61 12.47 3.78 7.69
C VAL A 61 12.96 4.51 8.94
N VAL A 62 12.27 5.58 9.37
CA VAL A 62 12.67 6.37 10.53
C VAL A 62 12.60 5.54 11.81
N MET A 63 11.56 4.73 12.01
CA MET A 63 11.46 3.84 13.18
C MET A 63 12.61 2.83 13.25
N ASN A 64 13.04 2.29 12.10
CA ASN A 64 14.22 1.42 12.05
C ASN A 64 15.51 2.18 12.37
N GLN A 65 15.66 3.44 11.93
CA GLN A 65 16.77 4.29 12.32
C GLN A 65 16.77 4.55 13.84
N CYS A 66 15.61 4.87 14.43
CA CYS A 66 15.47 5.01 15.89
C CYS A 66 15.93 3.73 16.59
N LYS A 67 15.52 2.55 16.10
CA LYS A 67 15.91 1.25 16.66
C LYS A 67 17.42 1.01 16.57
N ILE A 68 18.08 1.42 15.49
CA ILE A 68 19.54 1.30 15.36
C ILE A 68 20.23 2.17 16.42
N ILE A 69 19.78 3.43 16.57
CA ILE A 69 20.32 4.37 17.56
C ILE A 69 20.14 3.83 18.98
N LEU A 70 18.96 3.32 19.32
CA LEU A 70 18.72 2.69 20.62
C LEU A 70 19.59 1.46 20.86
N ASN A 71 19.94 0.72 19.81
CA ASN A 71 20.81 -0.44 19.95
C ASN A 71 22.29 -0.09 20.11
N SER A 72 22.69 1.16 19.81
CA SER A 72 24.03 1.68 20.09
C SER A 72 24.20 2.23 21.52
N CYS A 73 23.15 2.29 22.34
CA CYS A 73 23.27 2.66 23.74
C CYS A 73 24.17 1.67 24.51
N PRO A 74 25.00 2.14 25.47
CA PRO A 74 25.87 1.29 26.26
C PRO A 74 25.07 0.34 27.16
N LEU A 75 25.63 -0.83 27.48
CA LEU A 75 24.98 -1.86 28.30
C LEU A 75 25.08 -1.58 29.81
N GLU A 76 26.16 -0.94 30.27
CA GLU A 76 26.43 -0.60 31.69
C GLU A 76 27.39 0.61 31.78
N ASP A 77 27.52 1.20 32.97
CA ASP A 77 28.38 2.34 33.34
C ASP A 77 29.91 2.04 33.33
N ASN A 78 30.32 0.94 32.68
CA ASN A 78 31.73 0.54 32.59
C ASN A 78 32.43 1.28 31.44
N PHE A 79 32.57 2.60 31.55
CA PHE A 79 33.48 3.37 30.71
C PHE A 79 34.93 3.13 31.14
N ILE A 80 35.54 2.05 30.66
CA ILE A 80 36.99 1.98 30.48
C ILE A 80 37.24 1.98 28.98
N SER A 81 37.34 3.15 28.34
CA SER A 81 37.95 3.22 27.00
C SER A 81 38.00 4.65 26.46
N ASP A 82 39.22 5.14 26.27
CA ASP A 82 39.58 6.25 25.36
C ASP A 82 39.34 5.91 23.85
N VAL A 83 38.48 4.92 23.54
CA VAL A 83 38.38 4.28 22.22
C VAL A 83 36.95 4.23 21.65
N PHE A 84 35.93 4.65 22.40
CA PHE A 84 34.54 4.60 21.94
C PHE A 84 33.85 5.97 22.04
N GLU A 85 33.83 6.71 20.93
CA GLU A 85 32.81 7.75 20.69
C GLU A 85 31.47 7.04 20.44
N VAL A 86 30.83 6.57 21.49
CA VAL A 86 29.38 6.39 21.44
C VAL A 86 28.79 7.78 21.61
N SER A 87 28.04 8.26 20.61
CA SER A 87 27.24 9.47 20.75
C SER A 87 26.20 9.23 21.84
N VAL A 88 26.58 9.49 23.09
CA VAL A 88 25.64 9.58 24.20
C VAL A 88 24.72 10.73 23.82
N LEU A 89 23.42 10.45 23.69
CA LEU A 89 22.41 11.46 23.40
C LEU A 89 22.42 12.45 24.56
N GLU A 90 23.18 13.54 24.45
CA GLU A 90 23.11 14.65 25.40
C GLU A 90 21.71 15.28 25.27
N SER A 91 20.87 15.04 26.27
CA SER A 91 19.50 15.56 26.33
C SER A 91 19.26 16.16 27.71
N GLU A 92 18.65 17.34 27.75
CA GLU A 92 18.38 18.14 28.96
C GLU A 92 17.23 17.58 29.84
N ILE A 93 16.73 16.37 29.55
CA ILE A 93 15.47 15.82 30.11
C ILE A 93 15.74 14.82 31.24
N LYS A 94 14.92 14.88 32.30
CA LYS A 94 14.99 14.00 33.50
C LYS A 94 14.70 12.52 33.22
N ASP A 95 13.88 12.20 32.22
CA ASP A 95 13.50 10.83 31.81
C ASP A 95 14.21 10.43 30.51
N ARG A 96 15.54 10.48 30.50
CA ARG A 96 16.35 10.14 29.33
C ARG A 96 16.71 8.65 29.29
N ILE A 97 17.11 8.21 28.11
CA ILE A 97 17.69 6.89 27.89
C ILE A 97 19.15 6.95 28.33
N GLU A 98 19.53 6.16 29.33
CA GLU A 98 20.90 6.13 29.85
C GLU A 98 21.61 4.85 29.43
N TYR A 99 20.91 3.71 29.52
CA TYR A 99 21.47 2.40 29.21
C TYR A 99 20.53 1.57 28.33
N LYS A 100 21.13 0.67 27.56
CA LYS A 100 20.40 -0.34 26.83
C LYS A 100 19.66 -1.25 27.82
N ASN A 101 18.39 -1.53 27.53
CA ASN A 101 17.46 -2.30 28.37
C ASN A 101 17.04 -1.61 29.68
N ASP A 102 17.34 -0.33 29.89
CA ASP A 102 16.71 0.40 30.98
C ASP A 102 15.18 0.56 30.75
N ALA A 103 14.47 1.09 31.75
CA ALA A 103 13.01 1.25 31.66
C ALA A 103 12.58 2.20 30.53
N VAL A 104 13.36 3.24 30.26
CA VAL A 104 13.07 4.27 29.26
C VAL A 104 13.37 3.76 27.85
N TRP A 105 14.48 3.05 27.67
CA TRP A 105 14.85 2.29 26.49
C TRP A 105 13.78 1.27 26.13
N SER A 106 13.32 0.49 27.12
CA SER A 106 12.29 -0.53 26.91
C SER A 106 10.98 0.10 26.48
N ARG A 107 10.61 1.24 27.09
CA ARG A 107 9.44 2.02 26.67
C ARG A 107 9.59 2.55 25.24
N ALA A 108 10.74 3.10 24.88
CA ALA A 108 11.00 3.60 23.53
C ALA A 108 10.96 2.48 22.48
N MET A 109 11.55 1.32 22.78
CA MET A 109 11.52 0.14 21.93
C MET A 109 10.11 -0.41 21.72
N ASN A 110 9.28 -0.42 22.77
CA ASN A 110 7.88 -0.81 22.66
C ASN A 110 7.10 0.16 21.76
N LEU A 111 7.26 1.48 21.95
CA LEU A 111 6.63 2.49 21.08
C LEU A 111 7.03 2.32 19.61
N ILE A 112 8.32 2.07 19.34
CA ILE A 112 8.82 1.79 17.99
C ILE A 112 8.16 0.54 17.41
N SER A 113 8.08 -0.54 18.21
CA SER A 113 7.45 -1.79 17.78
C SER A 113 5.96 -1.62 17.47
N ASP A 114 5.24 -0.85 18.29
CA ASP A 114 3.81 -0.57 18.09
C ASP A 114 3.59 0.25 16.82
N VAL A 115 4.42 1.27 16.56
CA VAL A 115 4.37 2.06 15.33
C VAL A 115 4.64 1.19 14.10
N LEU A 116 5.68 0.37 14.13
CA LEU A 116 6.02 -0.54 13.02
C LEU A 116 4.88 -1.54 12.75
N THR A 117 4.28 -2.09 13.81
CA THR A 117 3.18 -3.04 13.69
C THR A 117 1.95 -2.38 13.07
N ALA A 118 1.57 -1.20 13.55
CA ALA A 118 0.47 -0.42 13.00
C ALA A 118 0.73 -0.02 11.54
N ALA A 119 1.94 0.46 11.22
CA ALA A 119 2.29 0.89 9.87
C ALA A 119 2.27 -0.28 8.86
N ASN A 120 2.78 -1.45 9.24
CA ASN A 120 2.75 -2.65 8.39
C ASN A 120 1.32 -3.18 8.17
N LYS A 121 0.51 -3.21 9.23
CA LYS A 121 -0.90 -3.59 9.14
C LYS A 121 -1.64 -2.65 8.19
N LEU A 122 -1.44 -1.34 8.35
CA LEU A 122 -2.10 -0.33 7.53
C LEU A 122 -1.66 -0.39 6.06
N ASN A 123 -0.36 -0.54 5.82
CA ASN A 123 0.17 -0.68 4.46
C ASN A 123 -0.38 -1.94 3.75
N SER A 124 -0.59 -3.04 4.49
CA SER A 124 -1.22 -4.26 3.96
C SER A 124 -2.69 -4.01 3.55
N VAL A 125 -3.44 -3.24 4.35
CA VAL A 125 -4.82 -2.83 4.01
C VAL A 125 -4.81 -1.97 2.75
N LEU A 126 -3.97 -0.92 2.70
CA LEU A 126 -3.90 -0.01 1.56
C LEU A 126 -3.39 -0.69 0.28
N GLN A 127 -2.50 -1.67 0.40
CA GLN A 127 -2.02 -2.45 -0.74
C GLN A 127 -3.13 -3.32 -1.35
N LYS A 128 -4.02 -3.89 -0.53
CA LYS A 128 -5.20 -4.60 -1.04
C LYS A 128 -6.13 -3.66 -1.82
N CYS A 129 -6.32 -2.44 -1.33
CA CYS A 129 -7.07 -1.41 -2.05
C CYS A 129 -6.40 -1.01 -3.37
N GLN A 130 -5.06 -0.92 -3.42
CA GLN A 130 -4.34 -0.67 -4.68
C GLN A 130 -4.42 -1.85 -5.67
N GLY A 131 -4.62 -3.08 -5.18
CA GLY A 131 -4.91 -4.23 -6.05
C GLY A 131 -6.18 -4.07 -6.89
N ASN A 132 -7.01 -3.07 -6.56
CA ASN A 132 -8.16 -2.63 -7.34
C ASN A 132 -7.80 -1.48 -8.31
N VAL A 133 -6.53 -1.29 -8.65
CA VAL A 133 -6.07 -0.36 -9.70
C VAL A 133 -5.45 -1.19 -10.83
N PRO A 134 -5.87 -1.02 -12.09
CA PRO A 134 -5.32 -1.76 -13.23
C PRO A 134 -3.85 -1.47 -13.48
N SER A 135 -3.08 -2.48 -13.89
CA SER A 135 -1.73 -2.26 -14.41
C SER A 135 -1.79 -1.62 -15.79
N VAL A 136 -0.96 -0.60 -15.99
CA VAL A 136 -0.87 0.32 -17.14
C VAL A 136 -0.50 -0.33 -18.49
N GLU A 137 -0.54 -1.66 -18.61
CA GLU A 137 -0.14 -2.35 -19.86
C GLU A 137 -1.06 -2.05 -21.05
N TYR A 138 -2.23 -1.47 -20.77
CA TYR A 138 -3.13 -0.87 -21.75
C TYR A 138 -3.54 0.49 -21.18
N ASP A 139 -3.57 1.55 -22.00
CA ASP A 139 -4.09 2.89 -21.67
C ASP A 139 -5.59 2.80 -21.32
N LEU A 140 -5.89 2.21 -20.18
CA LEU A 140 -7.24 1.95 -19.70
C LEU A 140 -7.57 2.91 -18.57
N ALA A 141 -8.87 3.11 -18.35
CA ALA A 141 -9.37 4.01 -17.32
C ALA A 141 -8.84 3.61 -15.93
N CYS A 142 -8.00 4.46 -15.34
CA CYS A 142 -7.62 4.35 -13.94
C CYS A 142 -8.70 5.00 -13.07
N PRO A 143 -9.20 4.30 -12.04
CA PRO A 143 -10.16 4.91 -11.14
C PRO A 143 -9.49 6.03 -10.32
N GLU A 144 -10.12 7.20 -10.29
CA GLU A 144 -9.71 8.33 -9.46
C GLU A 144 -9.93 8.03 -7.97
N PHE A 145 -10.97 7.25 -7.66
CA PHE A 145 -11.34 6.83 -6.32
C PHE A 145 -11.37 5.31 -6.19
N VAL A 146 -10.86 4.79 -5.08
CA VAL A 146 -10.87 3.35 -4.78
C VAL A 146 -11.70 3.05 -3.52
N PRO A 147 -12.44 1.93 -3.50
CA PRO A 147 -13.23 1.55 -2.35
C PRO A 147 -12.32 1.14 -1.19
N ILE A 148 -12.67 1.59 0.00
CA ILE A 148 -12.00 1.22 1.25
C ILE A 148 -13.01 0.75 2.27
N SER A 149 -12.87 -0.51 2.67
CA SER A 149 -13.84 -1.19 3.53
C SER A 149 -13.86 -0.66 4.96
N ASP A 150 -12.76 -0.05 5.43
CA ASP A 150 -12.62 0.32 6.84
C ASP A 150 -11.85 1.64 7.04
N LEU A 151 -12.41 2.73 6.48
CA LEU A 151 -11.83 4.07 6.52
C LEU A 151 -11.54 4.55 7.95
N ARG A 152 -12.47 4.31 8.88
CA ARG A 152 -12.34 4.72 10.29
C ARG A 152 -11.18 4.01 10.99
N ASN A 153 -10.95 2.74 10.68
CA ASN A 153 -9.80 2.03 11.24
C ASN A 153 -8.48 2.56 10.67
N VAL A 154 -8.46 2.98 9.40
CA VAL A 154 -7.29 3.68 8.82
C VAL A 154 -7.00 4.98 9.57
N GLU A 155 -8.01 5.82 9.78
CA GLU A 155 -7.88 7.07 10.53
C GLU A 155 -7.42 6.82 11.97
N THR A 156 -8.01 5.82 12.64
CA THR A 156 -7.67 5.45 14.02
C THR A 156 -6.23 4.94 14.13
N ASP A 157 -5.80 4.07 13.22
CA ASP A 157 -4.43 3.55 13.19
C ASP A 157 -3.42 4.68 12.91
N LEU A 158 -3.73 5.65 12.04
CA LEU A 158 -2.90 6.85 11.80
C LEU A 158 -2.78 7.74 13.04
N ILE A 159 -3.89 7.97 13.76
CA ILE A 159 -3.89 8.72 15.02
C ILE A 159 -3.05 7.98 16.08
N GLY A 160 -3.14 6.65 16.13
CA GLY A 160 -2.32 5.83 17.01
C GLY A 160 -0.83 5.97 16.72
N ILE A 161 -0.44 5.92 15.44
CA ILE A 161 0.94 6.16 14.99
C ILE A 161 1.41 7.55 15.42
N TYR A 162 0.61 8.59 15.21
CA TYR A 162 0.94 9.96 15.62
C TYR A 162 1.24 10.04 17.12
N LYS A 163 0.35 9.50 17.96
CA LYS A 163 0.50 9.55 19.43
C LYS A 163 1.76 8.82 19.90
N ASN A 164 2.07 7.68 19.28
CA ASN A 164 3.27 6.93 19.64
C ASN A 164 4.56 7.65 19.20
N ILE A 165 4.54 8.32 18.04
CA ILE A 165 5.66 9.16 17.59
C ILE A 165 5.85 10.37 18.52
N ASP A 166 4.77 11.02 18.95
CA ASP A 166 4.85 12.13 19.91
C ASP A 166 5.45 11.70 21.25
N ASN A 167 4.98 10.57 21.80
CA ASN A 167 5.54 9.98 23.01
C ASN A 167 7.03 9.63 22.84
N LEU A 168 7.41 9.10 21.67
CA LEU A 168 8.79 8.76 21.36
C LEU A 168 9.68 10.00 21.26
N LYS A 169 9.18 11.08 20.66
CA LYS A 169 9.86 12.38 20.58
C LYS A 169 10.12 12.96 21.97
N GLN A 170 9.16 12.84 22.89
CA GLN A 170 9.34 13.29 24.27
C GLN A 170 10.47 12.54 24.99
N ILE A 171 10.65 11.24 24.71
CA ILE A 171 11.74 10.43 25.25
C ILE A 171 13.10 10.85 24.67
N PHE A 172 13.19 11.05 23.35
CA PHE A 172 14.44 11.47 22.72
C PHE A 172 14.84 12.92 23.04
N GLY A 173 13.87 13.78 23.32
CA GLY A 173 14.11 15.19 23.66
C GLY A 173 14.53 16.02 22.46
N ASN A 174 15.44 16.97 22.64
CA ASN A 174 15.87 17.90 21.58
C ASN A 174 17.15 17.43 20.89
N VAL A 175 17.07 16.28 20.21
CA VAL A 175 18.17 15.71 19.40
C VAL A 175 17.80 15.76 17.91
N ASP A 176 18.77 15.65 17.01
CA ASP A 176 18.52 15.74 15.56
C ASP A 176 17.48 14.73 15.06
N LEU A 177 17.39 13.55 15.69
CA LEU A 177 16.37 12.54 15.42
C LEU A 177 14.94 13.07 15.62
N SER A 178 14.75 13.99 16.57
CA SER A 178 13.46 14.62 16.86
C SER A 178 12.98 15.52 15.73
N ASN A 179 13.88 15.98 14.84
CA ASN A 179 13.49 16.67 13.61
C ASN A 179 12.78 15.70 12.66
N SER A 180 13.31 14.49 12.47
CA SER A 180 12.68 13.44 11.67
C SER A 180 11.31 13.02 12.23
N LEU A 181 11.21 12.88 13.56
CA LEU A 181 9.94 12.57 14.23
C LEU A 181 8.92 13.72 14.06
N THR A 182 9.36 14.97 14.19
CA THR A 182 8.50 16.15 13.99
C THR A 182 8.02 16.27 12.56
N TRP A 183 8.90 15.98 11.59
CA TRP A 183 8.52 15.92 10.18
C TRP A 183 7.44 14.84 9.93
N LEU A 184 7.63 13.62 10.43
CA LEU A 184 6.62 12.56 10.30
C LEU A 184 5.27 12.95 10.90
N MET A 185 5.26 13.57 12.08
CA MET A 185 4.02 14.07 12.70
C MET A 185 3.30 15.09 11.82
N LYS A 186 4.05 16.00 11.17
CA LYS A 186 3.49 16.97 10.24
C LYS A 186 2.89 16.29 9.02
N GLU A 187 3.59 15.32 8.42
CA GLU A 187 3.09 14.56 7.28
C GLU A 187 1.81 13.77 7.62
N ILE A 188 1.76 13.13 8.80
CA ILE A 188 0.53 12.48 9.29
C ILE A 188 -0.62 13.49 9.39
N GLY A 189 -0.36 14.69 9.91
CA GLY A 189 -1.36 15.76 9.99
C GLY A 189 -1.87 16.22 8.61
N ILE A 190 -0.98 16.37 7.63
CA ILE A 190 -1.35 16.73 6.25
C ILE A 190 -2.26 15.66 5.65
N ILE A 191 -1.90 14.38 5.81
CA ILE A 191 -2.71 13.27 5.34
C ILE A 191 -4.08 13.25 6.03
N GLY A 192 -4.14 13.43 7.36
CA GLY A 192 -5.41 13.52 8.09
C GLY A 192 -6.38 14.55 7.51
N GLN A 193 -5.89 15.74 7.14
CA GLN A 193 -6.70 16.77 6.48
C GLN A 193 -7.18 16.38 5.08
N GLN A 194 -6.45 15.52 4.36
CA GLN A 194 -6.85 15.01 3.05
C GLN A 194 -8.00 13.99 3.16
N PHE A 195 -8.05 13.20 4.24
CA PHE A 195 -9.15 12.28 4.53
C PHE A 195 -10.47 13.04 4.80
N GLU A 196 -10.43 14.14 5.56
CA GLU A 196 -11.62 14.93 5.89
C GLU A 196 -12.28 15.61 4.67
N LYS A 197 -11.51 15.96 3.65
CA LYS A 197 -12.02 16.69 2.45
C LYS A 197 -12.83 15.82 1.48
N GLN A 198 -12.78 14.49 1.59
CA GLN A 198 -13.34 13.58 0.58
C GLN A 198 -14.81 13.18 0.78
N TYR A 199 -15.44 13.59 1.87
CA TYR A 199 -16.79 13.14 2.27
C TYR A 199 -17.98 13.74 1.47
N LEU A 200 -17.77 14.39 0.32
CA LEU A 200 -18.77 15.30 -0.28
C LEU A 200 -19.40 14.92 -1.63
N GLU A 201 -19.13 13.74 -2.21
CA GLU A 201 -19.74 13.38 -3.51
C GLU A 201 -20.56 12.08 -3.42
N GLU A 202 -21.90 12.22 -3.43
CA GLU A 202 -22.83 11.12 -3.70
C GLU A 202 -23.15 11.07 -5.20
N VAL A 203 -22.69 10.02 -5.87
CA VAL A 203 -23.11 9.68 -7.23
C VAL A 203 -23.91 8.37 -7.18
N THR A 204 -25.15 8.39 -7.63
CA THR A 204 -26.02 7.20 -7.69
C THR A 204 -25.94 6.56 -9.08
N TYR A 205 -25.57 5.28 -9.14
CA TYR A 205 -25.53 4.47 -10.37
C TYR A 205 -26.30 3.14 -10.19
N ASN A 206 -26.95 2.65 -11.26
CA ASN A 206 -27.74 1.40 -11.23
C ASN A 206 -26.86 0.16 -11.49
N LEU A 207 -26.56 -0.59 -10.44
CA LEU A 207 -25.66 -1.75 -10.43
C LEU A 207 -26.11 -2.97 -11.23
N ASP A 208 -27.40 -3.27 -11.15
CA ASP A 208 -27.92 -4.55 -11.63
C ASP A 208 -27.93 -4.62 -13.16
N GLU A 209 -28.05 -3.46 -13.80
CA GLU A 209 -27.98 -3.34 -15.25
C GLU A 209 -26.55 -3.53 -15.77
N PHE A 210 -25.57 -2.96 -15.06
CA PHE A 210 -24.16 -3.10 -15.41
C PHE A 210 -23.65 -4.54 -15.29
N LYS A 211 -24.02 -5.24 -14.21
CA LYS A 211 -23.67 -6.68 -14.00
C LYS A 211 -24.13 -7.55 -15.18
N LYS A 212 -25.37 -7.34 -15.64
CA LYS A 212 -25.95 -8.09 -16.77
C LYS A 212 -25.20 -7.86 -18.08
N GLU A 213 -24.78 -6.62 -18.35
CA GLU A 213 -24.03 -6.31 -19.58
C GLU A 213 -22.63 -6.93 -19.58
N ILE A 214 -21.94 -6.96 -18.43
CA ILE A 214 -20.67 -7.67 -18.30
C ILE A 214 -20.83 -9.17 -18.54
N GLU A 215 -21.84 -9.81 -17.96
CA GLU A 215 -22.06 -11.26 -18.11
C GLU A 215 -22.27 -11.65 -19.58
N LYS A 216 -23.12 -10.90 -20.30
CA LYS A 216 -23.35 -11.11 -21.74
C LYS A 216 -22.06 -10.97 -22.56
N PHE A 217 -21.22 -10.00 -22.21
CA PHE A 217 -19.96 -9.78 -22.93
C PHE A 217 -18.94 -10.88 -22.65
N ALA A 218 -18.84 -11.34 -21.40
CA ALA A 218 -17.97 -12.45 -21.01
C ALA A 218 -18.35 -13.74 -21.76
N GLU A 219 -19.65 -14.02 -21.88
CA GLU A 219 -20.15 -15.19 -22.62
C GLU A 219 -19.78 -15.12 -24.12
N LYS A 220 -19.93 -13.95 -24.75
CA LYS A 220 -19.50 -13.74 -26.15
C LYS A 220 -18.01 -14.02 -26.36
N ASN A 221 -17.14 -13.54 -25.47
CA ASN A 221 -15.69 -13.79 -25.58
C ASN A 221 -15.34 -15.27 -25.38
N LEU A 222 -16.02 -15.93 -24.45
CA LEU A 222 -15.81 -17.35 -24.19
C LEU A 222 -16.18 -18.20 -25.42
N ILE A 223 -17.28 -17.86 -26.10
CA ILE A 223 -17.68 -18.49 -27.37
C ILE A 223 -16.63 -18.27 -28.46
N ILE A 224 -16.10 -17.05 -28.60
CA ILE A 224 -15.03 -16.75 -29.57
C ILE A 224 -13.78 -17.59 -29.30
N MET A 225 -13.34 -17.66 -28.03
CA MET A 225 -12.19 -18.47 -27.63
C MET A 225 -12.40 -19.96 -27.91
N GLN A 226 -13.58 -20.50 -27.56
CA GLN A 226 -13.92 -21.90 -27.85
C GLN A 226 -13.93 -22.20 -29.35
N ASN A 227 -14.45 -21.28 -30.17
CA ASN A 227 -14.51 -21.45 -31.63
C ASN A 227 -13.12 -21.40 -32.27
N LEU A 228 -12.24 -20.50 -31.81
CA LEU A 228 -10.84 -20.45 -32.24
C LEU A 228 -10.10 -21.74 -31.85
N TYR A 229 -10.28 -22.21 -30.61
CA TYR A 229 -9.65 -23.45 -30.14
C TYR A 229 -10.09 -24.68 -30.95
N LYS A 230 -11.39 -24.79 -31.26
CA LYS A 230 -11.93 -25.86 -32.12
C LYS A 230 -11.32 -25.82 -33.53
N LYS A 231 -11.15 -24.64 -34.13
CA LYS A 231 -10.52 -24.49 -35.45
C LYS A 231 -9.07 -24.95 -35.43
N ILE A 232 -8.29 -24.57 -34.41
CA ILE A 232 -6.88 -24.99 -34.28
C ILE A 232 -6.77 -26.51 -34.09
N ARG A 233 -7.65 -27.11 -33.27
CA ARG A 233 -7.66 -28.56 -33.05
C ARG A 233 -7.96 -29.35 -34.34
N ASN A 234 -8.85 -28.83 -35.17
CA ASN A 234 -9.22 -29.48 -36.44
C ASN A 234 -8.15 -29.35 -37.54
N TYR A 235 -7.15 -28.47 -37.38
CA TYR A 235 -6.01 -28.36 -38.30
C TYR A 235 -4.86 -29.32 -37.95
N ASN A 236 -4.82 -29.86 -36.73
CA ASN A 236 -3.77 -30.75 -36.23
C ASN A 236 -4.14 -32.25 -36.27
N ASN A 237 -5.30 -32.59 -36.85
CA ASN A 237 -5.75 -33.95 -37.17
C ASN A 237 -5.83 -34.11 -38.69
#